data_AF-A0A7X8AM54-F1
#
_entry.id   AF-A0A7X8AM54-F1
#
_cell.length_a   1.000
_cell.length_b   1.000
_cell.length_c   1.000
_cell.angle_alpha   90.00
_cell.angle_beta   90.00
_cell.angle_gamma   90.00
#
_symmetry.space_group_name_H-M   'P 1'
#
loop_
_entity.id
_entity.type
_entity.pdbx_description
1 polymer ?
#
loop_
_entity_poly.entity_id
_entity_poly.type
_entity_poly.pdbx_seq_one_letter_code
_entity_poly.pdbx_strand_id
1 'polypeptide(L)'
;MEPDSLRQLIQEIVRREVERVQAPVAPIAPVASVASAAPPPVAGGGTAPAPASPPTGNCLREFRFAGKVLTASDLAEIAPQTDVVIAPGTIVSPLVHDVVRERRLRLRVEGDTGHPTIAVGSDHGGFALKEAVKRWLQEWGYLFFDYGTHTDSAVDYPEFAHKVARAVADNHQDLGIIVDGAGIGSCIAANKVPGIRAALCHDAATARNSREHNYANVLTLGGRMLQPADAMVVVRTWLDTPYGEERHARRVRLIGEIEKKYLKD
;
A
#
# COMPACT_ATOMS: atom_id res chain seq x y z
N MET A 1 52.97 0.35 -5.05
CA MET A 1 52.36 0.93 -6.26
C MET A 1 52.73 2.39 -6.27
N GLU A 2 53.33 2.85 -7.36
CA GLU A 2 53.62 4.28 -7.54
C GLU A 2 52.34 5.11 -7.43
N PRO A 3 52.36 6.32 -6.84
CA PRO A 3 51.18 7.15 -6.61
C PRO A 3 50.32 7.38 -7.86
N ASP A 4 50.95 7.42 -9.04
CA ASP A 4 50.29 7.60 -10.32
C ASP A 4 49.45 6.39 -10.75
N SER A 5 49.81 5.17 -10.31
CA SER A 5 49.09 3.94 -10.63
C SER A 5 47.76 3.84 -9.86
N LEU A 6 47.73 4.32 -8.61
CA LEU A 6 46.50 4.36 -7.81
C LEU A 6 45.51 5.40 -8.35
N ARG A 7 46.03 6.55 -8.79
CA ARG A 7 45.21 7.61 -9.39
C ARG A 7 44.57 7.17 -10.70
N GLN A 8 45.31 6.45 -11.54
CA GLN A 8 44.80 5.85 -12.77
C GLN A 8 43.72 4.79 -12.50
N LEU A 9 43.91 3.95 -11.48
CA LEU A 9 42.93 2.92 -11.11
C LEU A 9 41.62 3.55 -10.62
N ILE A 10 41.70 4.62 -9.81
CA ILE A 10 40.53 5.34 -9.32
C ILE A 10 39.80 6.02 -10.48
N GLN A 11 40.53 6.66 -11.41
CA GLN A 11 39.93 7.29 -12.59
C GLN A 11 39.23 6.27 -13.50
N GLU A 12 39.80 5.08 -13.66
CA GLU A 12 39.20 4.00 -14.45
C GLU A 12 37.91 3.45 -13.81
N ILE A 13 37.90 3.29 -12.48
CA ILE A 13 36.71 2.84 -11.73
C ILE A 13 35.59 3.88 -11.83
N VAL A 14 35.91 5.16 -11.63
CA VAL A 14 34.93 6.25 -11.74
C VAL A 14 34.39 6.34 -13.16
N ARG A 15 35.24 6.22 -14.19
CA ARG A 15 34.79 6.22 -15.59
C ARG A 15 33.80 5.10 -15.88
N ARG A 16 34.11 3.86 -15.49
CA ARG A 16 33.24 2.70 -15.72
C ARG A 16 31.89 2.86 -15.05
N GLU A 17 31.85 3.45 -13.86
CA GLU A 17 30.60 3.61 -13.14
C GLU A 17 29.76 4.79 -13.65
N VAL A 18 30.39 5.84 -14.18
CA VAL A 18 29.70 6.90 -14.92
C VAL A 18 29.08 6.35 -16.21
N GLU A 19 29.83 5.53 -16.97
CA GLU A 19 29.33 4.88 -18.19
C GLU A 19 28.16 3.92 -17.90
N ARG A 20 28.18 3.21 -16.76
CA ARG A 20 27.08 2.33 -16.33
C ARG A 20 25.80 3.10 -15.98
N VAL A 21 25.94 4.27 -15.37
CA VAL A 21 24.80 5.11 -14.95
C VAL A 21 24.22 5.90 -16.14
N GLN A 22 25.04 6.23 -17.14
CA GLN A 22 24.61 6.98 -18.32
C GLN A 22 24.19 6.10 -19.51
N ALA A 23 24.25 4.77 -19.37
CA ALA A 23 23.76 3.86 -20.39
C ALA A 23 22.26 4.10 -20.63
N PRO A 24 21.82 4.32 -21.89
CA PRO A 24 20.43 4.58 -22.18
C PRO A 24 19.57 3.38 -21.83
N VAL A 25 18.57 3.60 -20.97
CA VAL A 25 17.54 2.60 -20.67
C VAL A 25 16.72 2.39 -21.95
N ALA A 26 16.67 1.15 -22.44
CA ALA A 26 15.89 0.80 -23.61
C ALA A 26 14.43 1.25 -23.44
N PRO A 27 13.78 1.80 -24.48
CA PRO A 27 12.38 2.21 -24.38
C PRO A 27 11.51 0.99 -24.09
N ILE A 28 10.74 1.06 -23.02
CA ILE A 28 9.79 0.03 -22.61
C ILE A 28 8.59 0.11 -23.56
N ALA A 29 8.32 -0.97 -24.29
CA ALA A 29 7.15 -1.08 -25.14
C ALA A 29 5.85 -0.91 -24.32
N PRO A 30 4.82 -0.25 -24.86
CA PRO A 30 3.54 -0.13 -24.17
C PRO A 30 2.93 -1.51 -23.98
N VAL A 31 2.68 -1.90 -22.73
CA VAL A 31 1.98 -3.15 -22.41
C VAL A 31 0.50 -2.95 -22.71
N ALA A 32 -0.02 -3.77 -23.61
CA ALA A 32 -1.44 -3.79 -23.95
C ALA A 32 -2.28 -4.05 -22.68
N SER A 33 -3.29 -3.20 -22.47
CA SER A 33 -4.34 -3.36 -21.46
C SER A 33 -4.96 -4.75 -21.56
N VAL A 34 -4.65 -5.63 -20.60
CA VAL A 34 -5.32 -6.91 -20.47
C VAL A 34 -6.61 -6.66 -19.68
N ALA A 35 -7.75 -6.82 -20.35
CA ALA A 35 -9.06 -6.69 -19.74
C ALA A 35 -9.17 -7.60 -18.51
N SER A 36 -9.49 -6.99 -17.37
CA SER A 36 -9.81 -7.67 -16.12
C SER A 36 -10.98 -8.63 -16.34
N ALA A 37 -10.71 -9.94 -16.31
CA ALA A 37 -11.75 -10.96 -16.30
C ALA A 37 -12.26 -11.11 -14.86
N ALA A 38 -13.54 -10.81 -14.65
CA ALA A 38 -14.22 -11.08 -13.38
C ALA A 38 -14.17 -12.59 -13.05
N PRO A 39 -14.02 -12.96 -11.77
CA PRO A 39 -14.03 -14.37 -11.36
C PRO A 39 -15.41 -15.01 -11.62
N PRO A 40 -15.46 -16.32 -11.95
CA PRO A 40 -16.73 -17.02 -12.18
C PRO A 40 -17.56 -17.13 -10.88
N PRO A 41 -18.91 -17.11 -10.97
CA PRO A 41 -19.77 -17.13 -9.79
C PRO A 41 -19.71 -18.51 -9.10
N VAL A 42 -19.46 -18.48 -7.79
CA VAL A 42 -19.46 -19.67 -6.92
C VAL A 42 -20.90 -20.03 -6.56
N ALA A 43 -21.33 -21.25 -6.89
CA ALA A 43 -22.65 -21.75 -6.54
C ALA A 43 -22.70 -22.25 -5.08
N GLY A 44 -23.64 -21.72 -4.29
CA GLY A 44 -24.29 -22.43 -3.18
C GLY A 44 -23.84 -22.12 -1.75
N GLY A 45 -24.66 -21.34 -1.02
CA GLY A 45 -24.95 -21.56 0.41
C GLY A 45 -24.39 -20.55 1.42
N GLY A 46 -25.22 -19.59 1.86
CA GLY A 46 -25.04 -18.81 3.09
C GLY A 46 -24.43 -17.42 2.91
N THR A 47 -25.28 -16.41 2.74
CA THR A 47 -24.94 -15.02 2.42
C THR A 47 -24.31 -14.24 3.58
N ALA A 48 -23.01 -13.95 3.47
CA ALA A 48 -22.43 -12.69 3.96
C ALA A 48 -22.29 -11.76 2.75
N PRO A 49 -22.56 -10.44 2.86
CA PRO A 49 -22.54 -9.56 1.70
C PRO A 49 -21.11 -9.43 1.17
N ALA A 50 -20.91 -9.84 -0.08
CA ALA A 50 -19.74 -9.49 -0.86
C ALA A 50 -19.63 -7.95 -0.96
N PRO A 51 -18.42 -7.37 -1.00
CA PRO A 51 -18.27 -5.94 -1.27
C PRO A 51 -18.93 -5.66 -2.63
N ALA A 52 -19.94 -4.80 -2.60
CA ALA A 52 -20.70 -4.43 -3.78
C ALA A 52 -19.74 -3.81 -4.81
N SER A 53 -19.73 -4.37 -6.02
CA SER A 53 -19.15 -3.68 -7.18
C SER A 53 -19.75 -2.28 -7.26
N PRO A 54 -18.93 -1.23 -7.50
CA PRO A 54 -19.44 0.13 -7.50
C PRO A 54 -20.52 0.28 -8.58
N PRO A 55 -21.65 0.94 -8.27
CA PRO A 55 -22.71 1.16 -9.24
C PRO A 55 -22.16 2.04 -10.37
N THR A 56 -22.05 1.47 -11.56
CA THR A 56 -21.87 2.19 -12.82
C THR A 56 -23.14 2.98 -13.10
N GLY A 57 -23.02 4.30 -13.03
CA GLY A 57 -24.04 5.22 -13.54
C GLY A 57 -25.07 5.69 -12.51
N ASN A 58 -24.75 6.79 -11.82
CA ASN A 58 -25.72 7.86 -11.61
C ASN A 58 -24.94 9.15 -11.35
N CYS A 59 -25.40 10.29 -11.86
CA CYS A 59 -24.70 11.58 -11.80
C CYS A 59 -24.34 11.99 -10.36
N LEU A 60 -23.12 11.67 -9.91
CA LEU A 60 -22.56 12.17 -8.66
C LEU A 60 -22.02 13.56 -8.95
N ARG A 61 -22.29 14.51 -8.05
CA ARG A 61 -21.64 15.82 -8.13
C ARG A 61 -20.13 15.60 -7.96
N GLU A 62 -19.33 16.32 -8.72
CA GLU A 62 -17.87 16.26 -8.63
C GLU A 62 -17.36 17.53 -7.93
N PHE A 63 -16.50 17.37 -6.94
CA PHE A 63 -15.80 18.46 -6.26
C PHE A 63 -14.29 18.25 -6.40
N ARG A 64 -13.59 19.20 -7.02
CA ARG A 64 -12.13 19.14 -7.18
C ARG A 64 -11.44 19.92 -6.08
N PHE A 65 -10.60 19.22 -5.31
CA PHE A 65 -9.75 19.80 -4.29
C PHE A 65 -8.34 20.06 -4.84
N ALA A 66 -7.90 21.31 -4.77
CA ALA A 66 -6.60 21.75 -5.31
C ALA A 66 -5.52 21.99 -4.24
N GLY A 67 -5.80 21.68 -2.97
CA GLY A 67 -4.86 21.90 -1.86
C GLY A 67 -3.84 20.77 -1.70
N LYS A 68 -2.74 21.04 -0.97
CA LYS A 68 -1.73 20.03 -0.64
C LYS A 68 -2.15 19.08 0.48
N VAL A 69 -3.02 19.55 1.38
CA VAL A 69 -3.50 18.79 2.54
C VAL A 69 -5.01 18.90 2.60
N LEU A 70 -5.71 17.78 2.50
CA LEU A 70 -7.16 17.69 2.66
C LEU A 70 -7.49 17.41 4.13
N THR A 71 -8.30 18.28 4.74
CA THR A 71 -8.73 18.17 6.12
C THR A 71 -10.23 17.90 6.22
N ALA A 72 -10.70 17.48 7.40
CA ALA A 72 -12.12 17.27 7.65
C ALA A 72 -12.97 18.54 7.42
N SER A 73 -12.41 19.72 7.71
CA SER A 73 -13.08 21.01 7.51
C SER A 73 -13.33 21.32 6.03
N ASP A 74 -12.43 20.92 5.14
CA ASP A 74 -12.59 21.12 3.70
C ASP A 74 -13.77 20.32 3.13
N LEU A 75 -14.17 19.25 3.82
CA LEU A 75 -15.29 18.39 3.45
C LEU A 75 -16.61 18.76 4.17
N ALA A 76 -16.56 19.70 5.11
CA ALA A 76 -17.68 20.02 6.00
C ALA A 76 -18.88 20.64 5.29
N GLU A 77 -18.69 21.24 4.11
CA GLU A 77 -19.76 21.86 3.32
C GLU A 77 -20.09 21.07 2.04
N ILE A 78 -19.42 19.95 1.80
CA ILE A 78 -19.65 19.14 0.60
C ILE A 78 -20.95 18.35 0.74
N ALA A 79 -21.75 18.38 -0.33
CA ALA A 79 -23.01 17.65 -0.42
C ALA A 79 -22.77 16.12 -0.32
N PRO A 80 -23.64 15.36 0.37
CA PRO A 80 -23.53 13.90 0.41
C PRO A 80 -23.53 13.28 -0.99
N GLN A 81 -22.88 12.12 -1.14
CA GLN A 81 -22.78 11.42 -2.44
C GLN A 81 -22.06 12.25 -3.54
N THR A 82 -21.05 13.02 -3.14
CA THR A 82 -20.17 13.75 -4.06
C THR A 82 -18.85 13.00 -4.22
N ASP A 83 -18.34 12.94 -5.44
CA ASP A 83 -16.99 12.50 -5.75
C ASP A 83 -16.03 13.67 -5.47
N VAL A 84 -15.21 13.52 -4.43
CA VAL A 84 -14.16 14.46 -4.05
C VAL A 84 -12.89 14.02 -4.75
N VAL A 85 -12.54 14.76 -5.80
CA VAL A 85 -11.38 14.49 -6.63
C VAL A 85 -10.19 15.32 -6.13
N ILE A 86 -9.09 14.67 -5.77
CA ILE A 86 -7.88 15.28 -5.21
C ILE A 86 -6.71 15.13 -6.18
N ALA A 87 -5.78 16.09 -6.19
CA ALA A 87 -4.56 15.96 -6.99
C ALA A 87 -3.66 14.81 -6.46
N PRO A 88 -2.89 14.11 -7.33
CA PRO A 88 -1.91 13.12 -6.89
C PRO A 88 -0.94 13.69 -5.85
N GLY A 89 -0.75 12.96 -4.74
CA GLY A 89 0.12 13.39 -3.64
C GLY A 89 -0.52 14.40 -2.66
N THR A 90 -1.82 14.66 -2.76
CA THR A 90 -2.55 15.36 -1.71
C THR A 90 -2.50 14.53 -0.42
N ILE A 91 -2.00 15.12 0.66
CA ILE A 91 -1.98 14.50 1.98
C ILE A 91 -3.41 14.52 2.52
N VAL A 92 -3.97 13.38 2.87
CA VAL A 92 -5.32 13.31 3.44
C VAL A 92 -5.24 13.06 4.94
N SER A 93 -5.84 13.96 5.72
CA SER A 93 -5.88 13.85 7.18
C SER A 93 -6.69 12.62 7.62
N PRO A 94 -6.30 11.90 8.70
CA PRO A 94 -7.04 10.73 9.18
C PRO A 94 -8.54 10.97 9.43
N LEU A 95 -8.92 12.15 9.91
CA LEU A 95 -10.31 12.52 10.19
C LEU A 95 -11.18 12.66 8.93
N VAL A 96 -10.57 12.77 7.76
CA VAL A 96 -11.31 12.81 6.49
C VAL A 96 -12.10 11.52 6.29
N HIS A 97 -11.61 10.37 6.77
CA HIS A 97 -12.33 9.10 6.63
C HIS A 97 -13.68 9.09 7.34
N ASP A 98 -13.72 9.63 8.55
CA ASP A 98 -14.96 9.71 9.32
C ASP A 98 -15.99 10.57 8.57
N VAL A 99 -15.57 11.72 8.06
CA VAL A 99 -16.44 12.62 7.28
C VAL A 99 -16.88 12.00 5.96
N VAL A 100 -15.97 11.38 5.22
CA VAL A 100 -16.26 10.69 3.95
C VAL A 100 -17.30 9.59 4.18
N ARG A 101 -17.16 8.81 5.25
CA ARG A 101 -18.11 7.75 5.61
C ARG A 101 -19.46 8.31 6.04
N GLU A 102 -19.48 9.21 7.01
CA GLU A 102 -20.69 9.82 7.57
C GLU A 102 -21.53 10.50 6.49
N ARG A 103 -20.86 11.14 5.53
CA ARG A 103 -21.51 11.89 4.44
C ARG A 103 -21.60 11.11 3.14
N ARG A 104 -21.19 9.84 3.11
CA ARG A 104 -21.18 8.99 1.91
C ARG A 104 -20.50 9.66 0.71
N LEU A 105 -19.40 10.35 0.95
CA LEU A 105 -18.55 10.91 -0.10
C LEU A 105 -17.71 9.78 -0.71
N ARG A 106 -17.15 10.02 -1.90
CA ARG A 106 -16.12 9.13 -2.47
C ARG A 106 -14.88 9.94 -2.73
N LEU A 107 -13.74 9.51 -2.23
CA LEU A 107 -12.47 10.16 -2.52
C LEU A 107 -11.86 9.53 -3.78
N ARG A 108 -11.49 10.34 -4.77
CA ARG A 108 -10.83 9.89 -6.00
C ARG A 108 -9.61 10.76 -6.28
N VAL A 109 -8.62 10.25 -6.98
CA VAL A 109 -7.49 11.06 -7.45
C VAL A 109 -7.76 11.54 -8.87
N GLU A 110 -7.36 12.77 -9.21
CA GLU A 110 -7.37 13.22 -10.60
C GLU A 110 -6.52 12.26 -11.44
N GLY A 111 -7.11 11.71 -12.50
CA GLY A 111 -6.46 10.69 -13.31
C GLY A 111 -6.44 9.29 -12.69
N ASP A 112 -7.35 9.02 -11.73
CA ASP A 112 -7.60 7.71 -11.10
C ASP A 112 -7.35 6.56 -12.07
N THR A 113 -6.19 5.92 -11.91
CA THR A 113 -5.71 4.83 -12.75
C THR A 113 -6.38 3.50 -12.39
N GLY A 114 -7.29 3.48 -11.40
CA GLY A 114 -7.87 2.27 -10.86
C GLY A 114 -6.92 1.51 -9.92
N HIS A 115 -5.85 2.15 -9.44
CA HIS A 115 -4.97 1.57 -8.44
C HIS A 115 -5.66 1.46 -7.06
N PRO A 116 -5.32 0.42 -6.27
CA PRO A 116 -5.78 0.31 -4.89
C PRO A 116 -5.26 1.48 -4.05
N THR A 117 -6.10 1.93 -3.12
CA THR A 117 -5.75 2.91 -2.09
C THR A 117 -4.93 2.26 -0.97
N ILE A 118 -3.88 2.94 -0.51
CA ILE A 118 -2.88 2.34 0.39
C ILE A 118 -2.85 3.06 1.75
N ALA A 119 -3.11 2.35 2.84
CA ALA A 119 -2.81 2.82 4.18
C ALA A 119 -1.33 2.58 4.50
N VAL A 120 -0.60 3.60 4.93
CA VAL A 120 0.83 3.50 5.24
C VAL A 120 1.08 3.91 6.68
N GLY A 121 1.93 3.16 7.39
CA GLY A 121 2.32 3.53 8.75
C GLY A 121 3.68 2.98 9.16
N SER A 122 4.25 3.54 10.21
CA SER A 122 5.51 3.08 10.79
C SER A 122 5.66 3.44 12.26
N ASP A 123 6.56 2.75 12.96
CA ASP A 123 7.20 3.32 14.14
C ASP A 123 8.41 4.18 13.73
N HIS A 124 9.16 4.64 14.73
CA HIS A 124 10.39 5.40 14.55
C HIS A 124 11.50 4.61 13.83
N GLY A 125 11.57 3.30 14.03
CA GLY A 125 12.53 2.42 13.36
C GLY A 125 12.25 2.25 11.87
N GLY A 126 11.00 2.43 11.45
CA GLY A 126 10.56 2.37 10.05
C GLY A 126 10.37 3.73 9.37
N PHE A 127 10.46 4.85 10.10
CA PHE A 127 10.07 6.18 9.60
C PHE A 127 10.76 6.58 8.29
N ALA A 128 12.09 6.46 8.22
CA ALA A 128 12.84 6.84 7.02
C ALA A 128 12.44 6.01 5.79
N LEU A 129 12.23 4.70 5.95
CA LEU A 129 11.81 3.83 4.86
C LEU A 129 10.34 4.10 4.47
N LYS A 130 9.45 4.37 5.43
CA LYS A 130 8.08 4.82 5.13
C LYS A 130 8.07 6.07 4.25
N GLU A 131 8.88 7.08 4.56
CA GLU A 131 8.96 8.30 3.74
C GLU A 131 9.51 8.06 2.34
N ALA A 132 10.35 7.04 2.16
CA ALA A 132 10.78 6.59 0.83
C ALA A 132 9.63 5.87 0.09
N VAL A 133 8.90 4.98 0.76
CA VAL A 133 7.72 4.29 0.20
C VAL A 133 6.66 5.30 -0.24
N LYS A 134 6.34 6.31 0.58
CA LYS A 134 5.35 7.35 0.23
C LYS A 134 5.72 8.11 -1.03
N ARG A 135 7.00 8.50 -1.17
CA ARG A 135 7.51 9.17 -2.37
C ARG A 135 7.37 8.27 -3.60
N TRP A 136 7.74 7.00 -3.47
CA TRP A 136 7.58 6.03 -4.55
C TRP A 136 6.10 5.83 -4.93
N LEU A 137 5.20 5.66 -3.96
CA LEU A 137 3.76 5.54 -4.22
C LEU A 137 3.22 6.76 -4.97
N GLN A 138 3.64 7.97 -4.57
CA GLN A 138 3.27 9.20 -5.26
C GLN A 138 3.78 9.24 -6.71
N GLU A 139 5.05 8.92 -6.94
CA GLU A 139 5.67 8.89 -8.28
C GLU A 139 4.98 7.88 -9.21
N TRP A 140 4.44 6.79 -8.64
CA TRP A 140 3.74 5.73 -9.36
C TRP A 140 2.22 5.90 -9.39
N GLY A 141 1.70 7.05 -8.93
CA GLY A 141 0.28 7.39 -9.05
C GLY A 141 -0.66 6.65 -8.08
N TYR A 142 -0.14 6.05 -7.01
CA TYR A 142 -0.97 5.45 -5.96
C TYR A 142 -1.51 6.53 -5.01
N LEU A 143 -2.79 6.41 -4.65
CA LEU A 143 -3.33 7.15 -3.51
C LEU A 143 -2.91 6.45 -2.22
N PHE A 144 -2.37 7.22 -1.27
CA PHE A 144 -2.02 6.69 0.03
C PHE A 144 -2.37 7.63 1.18
N PHE A 145 -2.50 7.05 2.37
CA PHE A 145 -2.88 7.72 3.60
C PHE A 145 -1.86 7.38 4.68
N ASP A 146 -1.21 8.39 5.23
CA ASP A 146 -0.15 8.23 6.25
C ASP A 146 -0.76 8.25 7.66
N TYR A 147 -0.80 7.09 8.30
CA TYR A 147 -1.29 6.91 9.67
C TYR A 147 -0.21 7.18 10.73
N GLY A 148 0.93 7.74 10.31
CA GLY A 148 2.08 8.06 11.14
C GLY A 148 3.00 6.86 11.35
N THR A 149 4.05 6.96 12.15
CA THR A 149 4.50 8.17 12.85
C THR A 149 4.97 9.25 11.87
N HIS A 150 4.97 10.50 12.31
CA HIS A 150 5.38 11.66 11.51
C HIS A 150 6.76 12.20 11.90
N THR A 151 7.40 11.54 12.87
CA THR A 151 8.73 11.91 13.36
C THR A 151 9.58 10.65 13.58
N ASP A 152 10.89 10.85 13.73
CA ASP A 152 11.86 9.82 14.11
C ASP A 152 11.93 9.59 15.64
N SER A 153 11.06 10.24 16.39
CA SER A 153 11.02 10.14 17.85
C SER A 153 10.47 8.79 18.28
N ALA A 154 11.04 8.22 19.35
CA ALA A 154 10.64 6.92 19.86
C ALA A 154 9.13 6.83 20.13
N VAL A 155 8.51 5.80 19.55
CA VAL A 155 7.08 5.49 19.63
C VAL A 155 6.88 3.98 19.49
N ASP A 156 5.71 3.49 19.89
CA ASP A 156 5.39 2.06 19.92
C ASP A 156 4.72 1.59 18.61
N TYR A 157 5.34 0.62 17.94
CA TYR A 157 4.84 0.06 16.68
C TYR A 157 3.41 -0.50 16.72
N PRO A 158 2.89 -1.10 17.82
CA PRO A 158 1.54 -1.65 17.81
C PRO A 158 0.45 -0.61 17.52
N GLU A 159 0.65 0.65 17.93
CA GLU A 159 -0.34 1.71 17.70
C GLU A 159 -0.52 1.99 16.21
N PHE A 160 0.58 2.12 15.48
CA PHE A 160 0.57 2.42 14.04
C PHE A 160 0.17 1.21 13.22
N ALA A 161 0.65 0.03 13.62
CA ALA A 161 0.25 -1.22 12.98
C ALA A 161 -1.27 -1.44 13.10
N HIS A 162 -1.85 -1.20 14.28
CA HIS A 162 -3.28 -1.30 14.49
C HIS A 162 -4.08 -0.26 13.67
N LYS A 163 -3.62 0.99 13.57
CA LYS A 163 -4.27 2.02 12.74
C LYS A 163 -4.36 1.59 11.27
N VAL A 164 -3.24 1.16 10.68
CA VAL A 164 -3.20 0.68 9.28
C VAL A 164 -4.05 -0.58 9.10
N ALA A 165 -3.90 -1.56 10.00
CA ALA A 165 -4.64 -2.82 9.93
C ALA A 165 -6.15 -2.59 10.03
N ARG A 166 -6.60 -1.72 10.94
CA ARG A 166 -8.02 -1.36 11.08
C ARG A 166 -8.53 -0.66 9.82
N ALA A 167 -7.77 0.28 9.27
CA ALA A 167 -8.15 0.99 8.06
C ALA A 167 -8.38 0.04 6.87
N VAL A 168 -7.58 -1.02 6.74
CA VAL A 168 -7.77 -2.07 5.73
C VAL A 168 -8.95 -2.98 6.09
N ALA A 169 -9.10 -3.39 7.34
CA ALA A 169 -10.18 -4.28 7.79
C ALA A 169 -11.57 -3.64 7.62
N ASP A 170 -11.66 -2.34 7.91
CA ASP A 170 -12.88 -1.54 7.79
C ASP A 170 -13.14 -1.09 6.34
N ASN A 171 -12.29 -1.49 5.39
CA ASN A 171 -12.34 -1.10 3.97
C ASN A 171 -12.25 0.43 3.74
N HIS A 172 -11.54 1.15 4.62
CA HIS A 172 -11.19 2.55 4.38
C HIS A 172 -10.07 2.68 3.33
N GLN A 173 -9.17 1.70 3.29
CA GLN A 173 -8.18 1.53 2.24
C GLN A 173 -8.17 0.07 1.76
N ASP A 174 -7.80 -0.13 0.50
CA ASP A 174 -7.77 -1.46 -0.12
C ASP A 174 -6.63 -2.32 0.41
N LEU A 175 -5.47 -1.71 0.66
CA LEU A 175 -4.24 -2.37 1.08
C LEU A 175 -3.49 -1.57 2.14
N GLY A 176 -2.61 -2.23 2.89
CA GLY A 176 -1.77 -1.61 3.92
C GLY A 176 -0.28 -1.88 3.73
N ILE A 177 0.57 -0.93 4.12
CA ILE A 177 2.02 -1.09 4.24
C ILE A 177 2.47 -0.57 5.61
N ILE A 178 3.09 -1.42 6.41
CA ILE A 178 3.58 -1.07 7.76
C ILE A 178 5.10 -1.28 7.83
N VAL A 179 5.82 -0.32 8.38
CA VAL A 179 7.27 -0.41 8.55
C VAL A 179 7.64 -0.25 10.02
N ASP A 180 8.28 -1.23 10.63
CA ASP A 180 8.99 -1.05 11.91
C ASP A 180 10.48 -1.38 11.72
N GLY A 181 11.28 -1.35 12.79
CA GLY A 181 12.72 -1.60 12.67
C GLY A 181 13.06 -2.93 11.97
N ALA A 182 12.40 -4.03 12.35
CA ALA A 182 12.68 -5.37 11.84
C ALA A 182 11.62 -5.95 10.88
N GLY A 183 10.43 -5.35 10.83
CA GLY A 183 9.26 -5.85 10.10
C GLY A 183 8.35 -6.77 10.92
N ILE A 184 8.84 -7.27 12.06
CA ILE A 184 8.26 -8.41 12.79
C ILE A 184 7.17 -7.96 13.78
N GLY A 185 7.44 -6.94 14.59
CA GLY A 185 6.52 -6.53 15.65
C GLY A 185 5.22 -6.02 15.07
N SER A 186 5.32 -5.12 14.10
CA SER A 186 4.19 -4.62 13.33
C SER A 186 3.39 -5.72 12.64
N CYS A 187 4.05 -6.74 12.09
CA CYS A 187 3.39 -7.89 11.45
C CYS A 187 2.56 -8.69 12.45
N ILE A 188 3.13 -8.99 13.62
CA ILE A 188 2.43 -9.72 14.68
C ILE A 188 1.22 -8.92 15.18
N ALA A 189 1.39 -7.62 15.41
CA ALA A 189 0.33 -6.73 15.88
C ALA A 189 -0.81 -6.58 14.86
N ALA A 190 -0.48 -6.32 13.59
CA ALA A 190 -1.47 -6.17 12.53
C ALA A 190 -2.32 -7.43 12.34
N ASN A 191 -1.71 -8.62 12.40
CA ASN A 191 -2.42 -9.91 12.31
C ASN A 191 -3.33 -10.22 13.52
N LYS A 192 -3.39 -9.36 14.55
CA LYS A 192 -4.40 -9.47 15.62
C LYS A 192 -5.72 -8.79 15.26
N VAL A 193 -5.75 -7.98 14.20
CA VAL A 193 -6.98 -7.34 13.73
C VAL A 193 -7.74 -8.32 12.84
N PRO A 194 -9.04 -8.55 13.10
CA PRO A 194 -9.80 -9.50 12.33
C PRO A 194 -9.84 -9.19 10.83
N GLY A 195 -9.68 -10.21 9.99
CA GLY A 195 -9.67 -10.07 8.52
C GLY A 195 -8.34 -9.62 7.92
N ILE A 196 -7.32 -9.33 8.74
CA ILE A 196 -6.00 -8.92 8.29
C ILE A 196 -5.08 -10.11 8.11
N ARG A 197 -4.35 -10.08 7.00
CA ARG A 197 -3.28 -11.02 6.64
C ARG A 197 -2.06 -10.17 6.30
N ALA A 198 -1.34 -9.79 7.36
CA ALA A 198 -0.09 -9.07 7.26
C ALA A 198 1.07 -10.03 6.98
N ALA A 199 1.92 -9.69 6.02
CA ALA A 199 3.08 -10.51 5.63
C ALA A 199 4.37 -9.70 5.67
N LEU A 200 5.33 -10.16 6.46
CA LEU A 200 6.70 -9.64 6.45
C LEU A 200 7.43 -10.16 5.22
N CYS A 201 7.80 -9.26 4.31
CA CYS A 201 8.55 -9.61 3.11
C CYS A 201 9.91 -8.92 3.12
N HIS A 202 10.94 -9.64 2.67
CA HIS A 202 12.31 -9.14 2.60
C HIS A 202 12.87 -9.18 1.17
N ASP A 203 12.14 -9.75 0.22
CA ASP A 203 12.52 -9.82 -1.18
C ASP A 203 11.29 -9.97 -2.09
N ALA A 204 11.50 -9.95 -3.41
CA ALA A 204 10.45 -10.11 -4.40
C ALA A 204 9.74 -11.48 -4.32
N ALA A 205 10.46 -12.53 -3.92
CA ALA A 205 9.92 -13.88 -3.85
C ALA A 205 8.88 -14.01 -2.72
N THR A 206 9.21 -13.50 -1.54
CA THR A 206 8.31 -13.45 -0.38
C THR A 206 7.15 -12.49 -0.62
N ALA A 207 7.38 -11.34 -1.26
CA ALA A 207 6.32 -10.42 -1.69
C ALA A 207 5.29 -11.12 -2.59
N ARG A 208 5.76 -11.75 -3.67
CA ARG A 208 4.90 -12.48 -4.61
C ARG A 208 4.12 -13.60 -3.92
N ASN A 209 4.82 -14.44 -3.15
CA ASN A 209 4.20 -15.55 -2.43
C ASN A 209 3.13 -15.09 -1.45
N SER A 210 3.37 -13.99 -0.73
CA SER A 210 2.41 -13.45 0.23
C SER A 210 1.08 -13.05 -0.43
N ARG A 211 1.14 -12.42 -1.61
CA ARG A 211 -0.04 -12.02 -2.39
C ARG A 211 -0.71 -13.22 -3.02
N GLU A 212 0.06 -13.97 -3.80
CA GLU A 212 -0.46 -15.04 -4.65
C GLU A 212 -1.07 -16.17 -3.81
N HIS A 213 -0.41 -16.57 -2.72
CA HIS A 213 -0.82 -17.76 -1.96
C HIS A 213 -1.61 -17.45 -0.68
N ASN A 214 -1.40 -16.28 -0.08
CA ASN A 214 -1.96 -15.95 1.24
C ASN A 214 -2.94 -14.80 1.20
N TYR A 215 -3.11 -14.17 0.02
CA TYR A 215 -3.98 -13.03 -0.21
C TYR A 215 -3.70 -11.92 0.82
N ALA A 216 -2.41 -11.69 1.07
CA ALA A 216 -1.97 -10.70 2.04
C ALA A 216 -2.51 -9.32 1.63
N ASN A 217 -3.26 -8.68 2.52
CA ASN A 217 -3.81 -7.34 2.34
C ASN A 217 -3.01 -6.28 3.11
N VAL A 218 -2.03 -6.70 3.91
CA VAL A 218 -1.06 -5.81 4.54
C VAL A 218 0.36 -6.33 4.29
N LEU A 219 1.25 -5.47 3.80
CA LEU A 219 2.68 -5.73 3.69
C LEU A 219 3.38 -5.17 4.92
N THR A 220 4.34 -5.92 5.50
CA THR A 220 5.26 -5.35 6.48
C THR A 220 6.71 -5.44 6.02
N LEU A 221 7.48 -4.42 6.39
CA LEU A 221 8.88 -4.24 5.99
C LEU A 221 9.74 -3.88 7.20
N GLY A 222 10.99 -4.34 7.20
CA GLY A 222 11.99 -3.95 8.20
C GLY A 222 12.80 -2.74 7.74
N GLY A 223 12.55 -1.57 8.33
CA GLY A 223 13.23 -0.31 8.02
C GLY A 223 14.74 -0.33 8.26
N ARG A 224 15.23 -1.19 9.15
CA ARG A 224 16.66 -1.40 9.42
C ARG A 224 17.22 -2.66 8.75
N MET A 225 16.36 -3.45 8.11
CA MET A 225 16.72 -4.73 7.50
C MET A 225 16.86 -4.64 5.98
N LEU A 226 16.13 -3.71 5.35
CA LEU A 226 16.13 -3.54 3.90
C LEU A 226 16.76 -2.21 3.50
N GLN A 227 17.56 -2.26 2.43
CA GLN A 227 17.94 -1.03 1.74
C GLN A 227 16.73 -0.45 1.00
N PRO A 228 16.61 0.88 0.86
CA PRO A 228 15.47 1.50 0.21
C PRO A 228 15.18 0.97 -1.20
N ALA A 229 16.22 0.72 -2.01
CA ALA A 229 16.07 0.19 -3.36
C ALA A 229 15.41 -1.20 -3.36
N ASP A 230 15.88 -2.11 -2.49
CA ASP A 230 15.33 -3.46 -2.37
C ASP A 230 13.88 -3.41 -1.86
N ALA A 231 13.61 -2.53 -0.89
CA ALA A 231 12.25 -2.34 -0.40
C ALA A 231 11.28 -1.87 -1.50
N MET A 232 11.70 -1.01 -2.44
CA MET A 232 10.84 -0.61 -3.56
C MET A 232 10.57 -1.79 -4.51
N VAL A 233 11.54 -2.68 -4.72
CA VAL A 233 11.33 -3.92 -5.47
C VAL A 233 10.28 -4.80 -4.78
N VAL A 234 10.36 -4.93 -3.45
CA VAL A 234 9.36 -5.67 -2.64
C VAL A 234 7.98 -5.04 -2.78
N VAL A 235 7.86 -3.73 -2.55
CA VAL A 235 6.60 -2.98 -2.62
C VAL A 235 5.96 -3.11 -4.01
N ARG A 236 6.73 -2.85 -5.07
CA ARG A 236 6.25 -3.00 -6.44
C ARG A 236 5.78 -4.41 -6.73
N THR A 237 6.61 -5.41 -6.40
CA THR A 237 6.25 -6.82 -6.64
C THR A 237 4.97 -7.19 -5.92
N TRP A 238 4.79 -6.71 -4.68
CA TRP A 238 3.60 -6.98 -3.88
C TRP A 238 2.34 -6.32 -4.47
N LEU A 239 2.42 -5.06 -4.91
CA LEU A 239 1.29 -4.36 -5.52
C LEU A 239 0.92 -4.94 -6.89
N ASP A 240 1.92 -5.33 -7.70
CA ASP A 240 1.72 -5.87 -9.04
C ASP A 240 1.27 -7.35 -9.05
N THR A 241 1.36 -8.05 -7.91
CA THR A 241 1.03 -9.48 -7.84
C THR A 241 -0.46 -9.69 -7.52
N PRO A 242 -1.24 -10.31 -8.42
CA PRO A 242 -2.63 -10.67 -8.15
C PRO A 242 -2.74 -11.88 -7.22
N TYR A 243 -3.95 -12.15 -6.74
CA TYR A 243 -4.26 -13.40 -6.04
C TYR A 243 -4.14 -14.59 -6.98
N GLY A 244 -3.65 -15.71 -6.45
CA GLY A 244 -3.42 -16.95 -7.21
C GLY A 244 -4.65 -17.85 -7.29
N GLU A 245 -4.38 -19.13 -7.52
CA GLU A 245 -5.36 -20.19 -7.77
C GLU A 245 -6.31 -20.52 -6.58
N GLU A 246 -7.43 -21.17 -6.86
CA GLU A 246 -8.47 -21.54 -5.89
C GLU A 246 -7.97 -22.39 -4.70
N ARG A 247 -6.93 -23.21 -4.90
CA ARG A 247 -6.33 -23.99 -3.79
C ARG A 247 -5.79 -23.08 -2.67
N HIS A 248 -5.35 -21.88 -3.02
CA HIS A 248 -4.88 -20.86 -2.08
C HIS A 248 -6.05 -20.20 -1.37
N ALA A 249 -7.12 -19.84 -2.09
CA ALA A 249 -8.37 -19.35 -1.51
C ALA A 249 -8.92 -20.28 -0.43
N ARG A 250 -8.89 -21.61 -0.66
CA ARG A 250 -9.28 -22.59 0.37
C ARG A 250 -8.47 -22.46 1.65
N ARG A 251 -7.15 -22.26 1.57
CA ARG A 251 -6.27 -22.13 2.74
C ARG A 251 -6.51 -20.80 3.46
N VAL A 252 -6.74 -19.72 2.72
CA VAL A 252 -7.14 -18.43 3.28
C VAL A 252 -8.45 -18.54 4.06
N ARG A 253 -9.44 -19.29 3.55
CA ARG A 253 -10.68 -19.58 4.29
C ARG A 253 -10.40 -20.30 5.60
N LEU A 254 -9.49 -21.28 5.63
CA LEU A 254 -9.10 -21.96 6.87
C LEU A 254 -8.45 -21.02 7.90
N ILE A 255 -7.71 -19.99 7.46
CA ILE A 255 -7.20 -18.95 8.36
C ILE A 255 -8.36 -18.18 9.00
N GLY A 256 -9.37 -17.79 8.20
CA GLY A 256 -10.58 -17.14 8.73
C GLY A 256 -11.37 -18.04 9.69
N GLU A 257 -11.41 -19.35 9.47
CA GLU A 257 -12.03 -20.28 10.42
C GLU A 257 -11.24 -20.45 11.72
N ILE A 258 -9.91 -20.27 11.70
CA ILE A 258 -9.10 -20.20 12.92
C ILE A 258 -9.45 -18.92 13.68
N GLU A 259 -9.47 -17.78 13.00
CA GLU A 259 -9.81 -16.48 13.58
C GLU A 259 -11.16 -16.49 14.30
N LYS A 260 -12.22 -16.98 13.66
CA LYS A 260 -13.56 -17.11 14.25
C LYS A 260 -13.59 -17.92 15.55
N LYS A 261 -12.73 -18.93 15.72
CA LYS A 261 -12.68 -19.74 16.95
C LYS A 261 -12.19 -18.96 18.17
N TYR A 262 -11.42 -17.89 17.95
CA TYR A 262 -10.80 -17.10 19.02
C TYR A 262 -11.44 -15.71 19.19
N LEU A 263 -12.32 -15.31 18.28
CA LEU A 263 -13.19 -14.17 18.51
C LEU A 263 -14.21 -14.53 19.59
N LYS A 264 -14.28 -13.69 20.63
CA LYS A 264 -15.32 -13.78 21.67
C LYS A 264 -16.39 -12.75 21.33
N ASP A 265 -17.65 -13.16 21.48
CA ASP A 265 -18.82 -12.29 21.33
C ASP A 265 -18.84 -11.16 22.37
#